data_AF-A0A935E8A8-F1
#
_entry.id   AF-A0A935E8A8-F1
#
_cell.length_a   1.000
_cell.length_b   1.000
_cell.length_c   1.000
_cell.angle_alpha   90.00
_cell.angle_beta   90.00
_cell.angle_gamma   90.00
#
_symmetry.space_group_name_H-M   'P 1'
#
loop_
_entity.id
_entity.type
_entity.pdbx_description
1 polymer ?
#
loop_
_entity_poly.entity_id
_entity_poly.type
_entity_poly.pdbx_seq_one_letter_code
_entity_poly.pdbx_strand_id
1 'polypeptide(L)'
;MKHNIDDLLDKYWDGETSLEDEKSLRQYFCSNDIDESHFAFRDLFGWATESATVTCPVTDDVDVILEKYWNGETSVQEENVLKAYFKSGKVSDNHLAFADLFSFFDEQAQITYTEPTSVKTENTTPKTGRVVSIFTRKWIYAAAAASVLIIASVFVIKNFNTETTQPTYTSVHEIEDPEEALRVTKEALAMVSKKFRKSQESIKENMGALEKATIFK
;
A
#
# COMPACT_ATOMS: atom_id res chain seq x y z
N MET A 1 0.69 -39.84 -0.11
CA MET A 1 1.85 -39.00 0.24
C MET A 1 2.30 -38.10 -0.91
N LYS A 2 2.19 -38.50 -2.19
CA LYS A 2 2.52 -37.64 -3.36
C LYS A 2 1.81 -36.28 -3.38
N HIS A 3 0.47 -36.28 -3.24
CA HIS A 3 -0.34 -35.05 -3.27
C HIS A 3 0.03 -33.99 -2.22
N ASN A 4 0.68 -34.36 -1.12
CA ASN A 4 1.03 -33.40 -0.09
C ASN A 4 2.23 -32.53 -0.51
N ILE A 5 3.17 -33.09 -1.29
CA ILE A 5 4.36 -32.37 -1.75
C ILE A 5 4.05 -31.45 -2.93
N ASP A 6 3.18 -31.88 -3.86
CA ASP A 6 2.71 -31.04 -4.97
C ASP A 6 2.04 -29.76 -4.42
N ASP A 7 1.08 -29.92 -3.49
CA ASP A 7 0.39 -28.80 -2.84
C ASP A 7 1.36 -27.89 -2.06
N LEU A 8 2.41 -28.46 -1.46
CA LEU A 8 3.45 -27.70 -0.75
C LEU A 8 4.34 -26.91 -1.71
N LEU A 9 4.67 -27.48 -2.87
CA LEU A 9 5.42 -26.78 -3.91
C LEU A 9 4.60 -25.62 -4.46
N ASP A 10 3.32 -25.82 -4.75
CA ASP A 10 2.44 -24.73 -5.22
C ASP A 10 2.40 -23.58 -4.21
N LYS A 11 2.20 -23.89 -2.92
CA LYS A 11 2.28 -22.88 -1.84
C LYS A 11 3.64 -22.19 -1.74
N TYR A 12 4.73 -22.92 -1.98
CA TYR A 12 6.08 -22.37 -1.95
C TYR A 12 6.27 -21.36 -3.08
N TRP A 13 5.79 -21.69 -4.28
CA TRP A 13 5.81 -20.78 -5.42
C TRP A 13 4.90 -19.57 -5.24
N ASP A 14 3.77 -19.74 -4.55
CA ASP A 14 2.85 -18.65 -4.18
C ASP A 14 3.34 -17.82 -2.97
N GLY A 15 4.39 -18.27 -2.27
CA GLY A 15 4.95 -17.61 -1.09
C GLY A 15 4.09 -17.72 0.17
N GLU A 16 3.23 -18.75 0.26
CA GLU A 16 2.32 -18.99 1.38
C GLU A 16 2.83 -20.06 2.37
N THR A 17 4.08 -20.53 2.23
CA THR A 17 4.65 -21.57 3.09
C THR A 17 5.01 -21.08 4.48
N SER A 18 4.78 -21.93 5.48
CA SER A 18 5.32 -21.76 6.83
C SER A 18 6.72 -22.37 6.96
N LEU A 19 7.44 -22.03 8.04
CA LEU A 19 8.74 -22.63 8.35
C LEU A 19 8.69 -24.18 8.48
N GLU A 20 7.54 -24.72 8.91
CA GLU A 20 7.35 -26.17 9.05
C GLU A 20 7.10 -26.84 7.69
N ASP A 21 6.41 -26.15 6.79
CA ASP A 21 6.20 -26.56 5.40
C ASP A 21 7.53 -26.62 4.64
N GLU A 22 8.35 -25.57 4.75
CA GLU A 22 9.67 -25.53 4.13
C GLU A 22 10.61 -26.59 4.70
N LYS A 23 10.54 -26.87 6.01
CA LYS A 23 11.28 -27.97 6.62
C LYS A 23 10.87 -29.33 6.03
N SER A 24 9.58 -29.53 5.76
CA SER A 24 9.05 -30.75 5.16
C SER A 24 9.51 -30.91 3.70
N LEU A 25 9.47 -29.83 2.91
CA LEU A 25 10.03 -29.80 1.55
C LEU A 25 11.53 -30.15 1.57
N ARG A 26 12.30 -29.53 2.46
CA ARG A 26 13.73 -29.82 2.63
C ARG A 26 13.98 -31.29 2.98
N GLN A 27 13.23 -31.84 3.93
CA GLN A 27 13.38 -33.24 4.32
C GLN A 27 13.04 -34.20 3.17
N TYR A 28 12.03 -33.88 2.36
CA TYR A 28 11.67 -34.65 1.18
C TYR A 28 12.77 -34.64 0.11
N PHE A 29 13.27 -33.46 -0.28
CA PHE A 29 14.32 -33.34 -1.30
C PHE A 29 15.71 -33.80 -0.84
N CYS A 30 15.96 -33.85 0.46
CA CYS A 30 17.15 -34.49 1.02
C CYS A 30 17.01 -36.02 1.16
N SER A 31 15.81 -36.57 1.04
CA SER A 31 15.60 -38.02 1.08
C SER A 31 15.99 -38.67 -0.25
N ASN A 32 16.35 -39.95 -0.22
CA ASN A 32 16.75 -40.71 -1.42
C ASN A 32 15.54 -41.25 -2.21
N ASP A 33 14.31 -40.85 -1.86
CA ASP A 33 13.04 -41.33 -2.42
C ASP A 33 12.20 -40.14 -2.95
N ILE A 34 12.70 -39.54 -4.04
CA ILE A 34 12.07 -38.39 -4.72
C ILE A 34 11.29 -38.91 -5.94
N ASP A 35 10.10 -38.34 -6.16
CA ASP A 35 9.29 -38.66 -7.33
C ASP A 35 9.95 -38.16 -8.62
N GLU A 36 9.70 -38.85 -9.73
CA GLU A 36 10.26 -38.50 -11.03
C GLU A 36 9.85 -37.09 -11.49
N SER A 37 8.64 -36.63 -11.13
CA SER A 37 8.18 -35.26 -11.42
C SER A 37 8.95 -34.18 -10.66
N HIS A 38 9.58 -34.53 -9.54
CA HIS A 38 10.22 -33.58 -8.63
C HIS A 38 11.74 -33.48 -8.82
N PHE A 39 12.34 -34.33 -9.66
CA PHE A 39 13.79 -34.29 -9.90
C PHE A 39 14.28 -32.92 -10.38
N ALA A 40 13.48 -32.21 -11.17
CA ALA A 40 13.82 -30.87 -11.65
C ALA A 40 13.98 -29.85 -10.51
N PHE A 41 13.30 -30.05 -9.38
CA PHE A 41 13.34 -29.15 -8.23
C PHE A 41 14.39 -29.56 -7.19
N ARG A 42 15.01 -30.74 -7.32
CA ARG A 42 15.99 -31.23 -6.35
C ARG A 42 17.14 -30.25 -6.16
N ASP A 43 17.64 -29.67 -7.26
CA ASP A 43 18.76 -28.73 -7.20
C ASP A 43 18.36 -27.41 -6.51
N LEU A 44 17.09 -27.01 -6.59
CA LEU A 44 16.56 -25.84 -5.89
C LEU A 44 16.60 -26.01 -4.37
N PHE A 45 16.35 -27.22 -3.87
CA PHE A 45 16.32 -27.52 -2.43
C PHE A 45 17.63 -28.17 -1.93
N GLY A 46 18.59 -28.41 -2.82
CA GLY A 46 19.87 -29.10 -2.53
C GLY A 46 20.93 -28.23 -1.84
N TRP A 47 20.81 -26.91 -1.89
CA TRP A 47 21.75 -25.94 -1.28
C TRP A 47 21.99 -26.20 0.22
N ALA A 48 21.00 -26.78 0.90
CA ALA A 48 21.08 -27.14 2.31
C ALA A 48 22.20 -28.14 2.61
N THR A 49 22.51 -29.04 1.69
CA THR A 49 23.59 -30.03 1.85
C THR A 49 24.95 -29.39 1.67
N GLU A 50 25.08 -28.49 0.68
CA GLU A 50 26.31 -27.73 0.41
C GLU A 50 26.63 -26.75 1.53
N SER A 51 25.60 -26.12 2.12
CA SER A 51 25.75 -25.23 3.27
C SER A 51 26.08 -25.98 4.56
N ALA A 52 25.59 -27.21 4.70
CA ALA A 52 25.88 -28.06 5.87
C ALA A 52 27.31 -28.62 5.85
N THR A 53 27.96 -28.69 4.68
CA THR A 53 29.38 -29.10 4.58
C THR A 53 30.36 -27.94 4.72
N VAL A 54 29.89 -26.71 4.95
CA VAL A 54 30.77 -25.61 5.36
C VAL A 54 31.23 -25.90 6.78
N THR A 55 32.30 -26.68 6.89
CA THR A 55 33.05 -26.83 8.14
C THR A 55 33.78 -25.52 8.35
N CYS A 56 33.24 -24.63 9.18
CA CYS A 56 33.99 -23.49 9.66
C CYS A 56 35.02 -24.02 10.68
N PRO A 57 36.33 -24.06 10.38
CA PRO A 57 37.32 -24.38 11.41
C PRO A 57 37.20 -23.30 12.49
N VAL A 58 36.89 -23.72 13.72
CA VAL A 58 36.76 -22.80 14.87
C VAL A 58 38.16 -22.35 15.26
N THR A 59 38.37 -21.04 15.20
CA THR A 59 39.63 -20.39 15.62
C THR A 59 39.33 -19.40 16.74
N ASP A 60 40.30 -19.18 17.64
CA ASP A 60 40.20 -18.19 18.72
C ASP A 60 40.89 -16.84 18.35
N ASP A 61 41.49 -16.77 17.16
CA ASP A 61 42.22 -15.58 16.71
C ASP A 61 41.26 -14.55 16.11
N VAL A 62 41.20 -13.37 16.73
CA VAL A 62 40.26 -12.30 16.37
C VAL A 62 40.50 -11.78 14.95
N ASP A 63 41.76 -11.68 14.50
CA ASP A 63 42.08 -11.19 13.16
C ASP A 63 41.53 -12.15 12.09
N VAL A 64 41.70 -13.45 12.30
CA VAL A 64 41.19 -14.52 11.42
C VAL A 64 39.67 -14.57 11.44
N ILE A 65 39.05 -14.44 12.62
CA ILE A 65 37.59 -14.40 12.75
C ILE A 65 37.02 -13.18 12.01
N LEU A 66 37.66 -12.01 12.08
CA LEU A 66 37.23 -10.82 11.33
C LEU A 66 37.29 -11.07 9.81
N GLU A 67 38.39 -11.60 9.29
CA GLU A 67 38.51 -11.92 7.86
C GLU A 67 37.39 -12.86 7.40
N LYS A 68 37.12 -13.93 8.18
CA LYS A 68 36.01 -14.84 7.92
C LYS A 68 34.64 -14.16 8.00
N TYR A 69 34.46 -13.22 8.94
CA TYR A 69 33.21 -12.48 9.12
C TYR A 69 32.92 -11.64 7.87
N TRP A 70 33.93 -10.97 7.33
CA TRP A 70 33.80 -10.21 6.08
C TRP A 70 33.51 -11.10 4.87
N ASN A 71 34.03 -12.33 4.86
CA ASN A 71 33.74 -13.32 3.84
C ASN A 71 32.39 -14.05 4.03
N GLY A 72 31.71 -13.85 5.17
CA GLY A 72 30.44 -14.54 5.49
C GLY A 72 30.59 -16.01 5.86
N GLU A 73 31.77 -16.41 6.33
CA GLU A 73 32.13 -17.81 6.65
C GLU A 73 32.24 -18.09 8.16
N THR A 74 31.81 -17.14 9.01
CA THR A 74 31.85 -17.30 10.47
C THR A 74 30.83 -18.29 10.99
N SER A 75 31.22 -19.02 12.04
CA SER A 75 30.30 -19.80 12.86
C SER A 75 29.66 -18.93 13.95
N VAL A 76 28.51 -19.38 14.47
CA VAL A 76 27.81 -18.72 15.59
C VAL A 76 28.71 -18.59 16.82
N GLN A 77 29.58 -19.57 17.07
CA GLN A 77 30.53 -19.56 18.18
C GLN A 77 31.56 -18.43 18.02
N GLU A 78 32.12 -18.27 16.83
CA GLU A 78 33.11 -17.24 16.52
C GLU A 78 32.50 -15.83 16.58
N GLU A 79 31.28 -15.64 16.09
CA GLU A 79 30.57 -14.37 16.22
C GLU A 79 30.29 -13.99 17.68
N ASN A 80 30.02 -14.98 18.54
CA ASN A 80 29.87 -14.73 19.98
C ASN A 80 31.21 -14.30 20.61
N VAL A 81 32.33 -14.89 20.19
CA VAL A 81 33.67 -14.45 20.61
C VAL A 81 33.94 -13.02 20.14
N LEU A 82 33.60 -12.69 18.90
CA LEU A 82 33.79 -11.36 18.31
C LEU A 82 32.96 -10.30 19.06
N LYS A 83 31.69 -10.60 19.36
CA LYS A 83 30.83 -9.75 20.19
C LYS A 83 31.41 -9.54 21.58
N ALA A 84 31.87 -10.61 22.24
CA ALA A 84 32.47 -10.52 23.57
C ALA A 84 33.77 -9.69 23.56
N TYR A 85 34.59 -9.83 22.51
CA TYR A 85 35.82 -9.07 22.32
C TYR A 85 35.55 -7.57 22.21
N PHE A 86 34.66 -7.14 21.31
CA PHE A 86 34.31 -5.73 21.15
C PHE A 86 33.60 -5.14 22.38
N LYS A 87 32.81 -5.96 23.09
CA LYS A 87 32.16 -5.56 24.34
C LYS A 87 33.10 -5.43 25.53
N SER A 88 34.24 -6.13 25.52
CA SER A 88 35.21 -6.12 26.62
C SER A 88 35.88 -4.76 26.83
N GLY A 89 35.81 -3.85 25.84
CA GLY A 89 36.43 -2.53 25.88
C GLY A 89 37.96 -2.54 25.75
N LYS A 90 38.58 -3.72 25.59
CA LYS A 90 40.02 -3.89 25.33
C LYS A 90 40.25 -4.33 23.89
N VAL A 91 39.93 -3.43 22.97
CA VAL A 91 40.04 -3.65 21.54
C VAL A 91 41.41 -3.18 21.05
N SER A 92 42.04 -3.96 20.17
CA SER A 92 43.30 -3.62 19.50
C SER A 92 43.15 -2.34 18.66
N ASP A 93 44.20 -1.53 18.54
CA ASP A 93 44.19 -0.30 17.73
C ASP A 93 43.73 -0.55 16.28
N ASN A 94 44.09 -1.70 15.71
CA ASN A 94 43.69 -2.09 14.35
C ASN A 94 42.20 -2.43 14.22
N HIS A 95 41.55 -2.81 15.33
CA HIS A 95 40.14 -3.21 15.38
C HIS A 95 39.22 -2.09 15.84
N LEU A 96 39.78 -0.99 16.35
CA LEU A 96 39.04 0.12 16.94
C LEU A 96 38.06 0.76 15.93
N ALA A 97 38.44 0.77 14.64
CA ALA A 97 37.58 1.23 13.54
C ALA A 97 36.29 0.41 13.37
N PHE A 98 36.26 -0.84 13.83
CA PHE A 98 35.10 -1.73 13.72
C PHE A 98 34.25 -1.78 15.00
N ALA A 99 34.70 -1.15 16.09
CA ALA A 99 33.99 -1.19 17.37
C ALA A 99 32.55 -0.67 17.26
N ASP A 100 32.36 0.43 16.53
CA ASP A 100 31.05 1.06 16.32
C ASP A 100 30.06 0.13 15.61
N LEU A 101 30.54 -0.72 14.69
CA LEU A 101 29.71 -1.68 13.98
C LEU A 101 29.13 -2.73 14.94
N PHE A 102 29.98 -3.30 15.79
CA PHE A 102 29.56 -4.33 16.74
C PHE A 102 28.75 -3.76 17.90
N SER A 103 29.02 -2.54 18.35
CA SER A 103 28.19 -1.88 19.37
C SER A 103 26.80 -1.53 18.84
N PHE A 104 26.67 -1.11 17.57
CA PHE A 104 25.38 -0.80 16.97
C PHE A 104 24.41 -1.99 16.99
N PHE A 105 24.89 -3.20 16.65
CA PHE A 105 24.03 -4.39 16.66
C PHE A 105 23.49 -4.73 18.06
N ASP A 106 24.29 -4.53 19.11
CA ASP A 106 23.88 -4.72 20.50
C ASP A 106 22.82 -3.68 20.93
N GLU A 107 22.92 -2.45 20.44
CA GLU A 107 21.91 -1.41 20.68
C GLU A 107 20.59 -1.72 19.96
N GLN A 108 20.67 -2.10 18.67
CA GLN A 108 19.48 -2.43 17.89
C GLN A 108 18.76 -3.68 18.42
N ALA A 109 19.50 -4.68 18.92
CA ALA A 109 18.93 -5.88 19.53
C ALA A 109 18.06 -5.58 20.77
N GLN A 110 18.29 -4.45 21.44
CA GLN A 110 17.51 -4.02 22.61
C GLN A 110 16.27 -3.21 22.24
N ILE A 111 16.14 -2.77 20.98
CA ILE A 111 14.97 -2.04 20.50
C ILE A 111 13.83 -3.05 20.36
N THR A 112 13.05 -3.19 21.42
CA THR A 112 11.77 -3.90 21.34
C THR A 112 10.77 -2.95 20.69
N TYR A 113 10.24 -3.33 19.53
CA TYR A 113 9.09 -2.68 18.94
C TYR A 113 7.94 -2.78 19.94
N THR A 114 7.75 -1.72 20.72
CA THR A 114 6.57 -1.57 21.54
C THR A 114 5.52 -1.12 20.56
N GLU A 115 4.62 -2.03 20.16
CA GLU A 115 3.39 -1.63 19.49
C GLU A 115 2.86 -0.41 20.22
N PRO A 116 2.47 0.67 19.51
CA PRO A 116 1.86 1.81 20.16
C PRO A 116 0.70 1.24 20.97
N THR A 117 0.88 1.21 22.30
CA THR A 117 -0.13 0.70 23.21
C THR A 117 -1.38 1.42 22.82
N SER A 118 -2.35 0.65 22.28
CA SER A 118 -3.67 1.14 21.92
C SER A 118 -4.03 2.23 22.92
N VAL A 119 -4.06 3.47 22.44
CA VAL A 119 -4.25 4.64 23.29
C VAL A 119 -5.40 4.29 24.19
N LYS A 120 -5.13 4.14 25.49
CA LYS A 120 -6.18 4.01 26.49
C LYS A 120 -6.87 5.36 26.46
N THR A 121 -7.86 5.47 25.59
CA THR A 121 -8.80 6.58 25.56
C THR A 121 -9.35 6.66 26.95
N GLU A 122 -8.94 7.69 27.68
CA GLU A 122 -9.45 7.99 29.00
C GLU A 122 -10.97 7.92 28.96
N ASN A 123 -11.51 7.13 29.87
CA ASN A 123 -12.89 7.04 30.34
C ASN A 123 -13.86 8.15 29.89
N THR A 124 -14.20 8.21 28.61
CA THR A 124 -15.50 8.73 28.18
C THR A 124 -16.43 7.54 28.20
N THR A 125 -17.39 7.57 29.14
CA THR A 125 -18.57 6.71 29.19
C THR A 125 -18.94 6.18 27.82
N PRO A 126 -19.19 4.87 27.64
CA PRO A 126 -19.55 4.34 26.35
C PRO A 126 -20.87 5.00 25.95
N LYS A 127 -20.80 5.99 25.05
CA LYS A 127 -21.95 6.34 24.24
C LYS A 127 -22.20 5.07 23.46
N THR A 128 -23.16 4.30 23.93
CA THR A 128 -23.67 3.09 23.31
C THR A 128 -24.11 3.48 21.90
N GLY A 129 -23.16 3.42 20.97
CA GLY A 129 -23.42 3.57 19.56
C GLY A 129 -24.38 2.45 19.23
N ARG A 130 -25.65 2.80 19.10
CA ARG A 130 -26.72 1.86 18.77
C ARG A 130 -26.29 1.19 17.47
N VAL A 131 -25.87 -0.07 17.55
CA VAL A 131 -25.56 -0.89 16.38
C VAL A 131 -26.91 -1.17 15.71
N VAL A 132 -27.37 -0.24 14.88
CA VAL A 132 -28.60 -0.42 14.11
C VAL A 132 -28.30 -1.42 13.01
N SER A 133 -28.85 -2.62 13.16
CA SER A 133 -28.75 -3.71 12.20
C SER A 133 -29.06 -3.23 10.78
N ILE A 134 -28.14 -3.50 9.86
CA ILE A 134 -28.21 -3.12 8.44
C ILE A 134 -29.43 -3.78 7.75
N PHE A 135 -30.00 -4.85 8.34
CA PHE A 135 -31.18 -5.52 7.83
C PHE A 135 -32.43 -4.62 7.80
N THR A 136 -32.61 -3.72 8.77
CA THR A 136 -33.76 -2.78 8.74
C THR A 136 -33.61 -1.73 7.65
N ARG A 137 -32.37 -1.40 7.26
CA ARG A 137 -32.10 -0.46 6.16
C ARG A 137 -32.51 -1.05 4.80
N LYS A 138 -32.35 -2.36 4.56
CA LYS A 138 -32.76 -2.99 3.29
C LYS A 138 -34.26 -2.83 3.00
N TRP A 139 -35.11 -3.01 4.03
CA TRP A 139 -36.56 -2.83 3.89
C TRP A 139 -36.96 -1.36 3.71
N ILE A 140 -36.24 -0.43 4.34
CA ILE A 140 -36.42 1.01 4.11
C ILE A 140 -36.07 1.39 2.66
N TYR A 141 -34.96 0.88 2.12
CA TYR A 141 -34.59 1.11 0.72
C TYR A 141 -35.60 0.48 -0.26
N ALA A 142 -36.09 -0.72 0.03
CA ALA A 142 -37.13 -1.37 -0.76
C ALA A 142 -38.45 -0.56 -0.76
N ALA A 143 -38.88 -0.08 0.41
CA ALA A 143 -40.08 0.76 0.54
C ALA A 143 -39.91 2.11 -0.16
N ALA A 144 -38.73 2.74 -0.05
CA ALA A 144 -38.42 3.99 -0.75
C ALA A 144 -38.46 3.81 -2.26
N ALA A 145 -37.81 2.77 -2.80
CA ALA A 145 -37.82 2.48 -4.24
C ALA A 145 -39.25 2.21 -4.76
N ALA A 146 -40.06 1.43 -4.03
CA ALA A 146 -41.45 1.20 -4.38
C ALA A 146 -42.28 2.49 -4.37
N SER A 147 -42.07 3.37 -3.38
CA SER A 147 -42.77 4.67 -3.31
C SER A 147 -42.42 5.59 -4.48
N VAL A 148 -41.15 5.62 -4.91
CA VAL A 148 -40.71 6.40 -6.07
C VAL A 148 -41.36 5.88 -7.35
N LEU A 149 -41.44 4.55 -7.51
CA LEU A 149 -42.11 3.95 -8.67
C LEU A 149 -43.61 4.24 -8.69
N ILE A 150 -44.29 4.22 -7.55
CA ILE A 150 -45.71 4.58 -7.45
C ILE A 150 -45.93 6.06 -7.76
N ILE A 151 -45.10 6.96 -7.22
CA ILE A 151 -45.19 8.41 -7.50
C ILE A 151 -44.92 8.69 -8.98
N ALA A 152 -43.89 8.04 -9.57
CA ALA A 152 -43.59 8.17 -10.99
C ALA A 152 -44.72 7.62 -11.86
N SER A 153 -45.31 6.48 -11.50
CA SER A 153 -46.49 5.89 -12.16
C SER A 153 -47.67 6.87 -12.15
N VAL A 154 -48.02 7.42 -10.98
CA VAL A 154 -49.12 8.40 -10.86
C VAL A 154 -48.82 9.67 -11.65
N PHE A 155 -47.56 10.13 -11.66
CA PHE A 155 -47.13 11.28 -12.45
C PHE A 155 -47.27 11.04 -13.96
N VAL A 156 -46.85 9.87 -14.45
CA VAL A 156 -46.98 9.47 -15.85
C VAL A 156 -48.45 9.35 -16.25
N ILE A 157 -49.29 8.69 -15.45
CA ILE A 157 -50.72 8.54 -15.72
C ILE A 157 -51.42 9.91 -15.74
N LYS A 158 -51.05 10.83 -14.84
CA LYS A 158 -51.61 12.19 -14.83
C LYS A 158 -51.15 13.01 -16.05
N ASN A 159 -49.89 12.88 -16.47
CA ASN A 159 -49.39 13.54 -17.68
C ASN A 159 -49.99 12.96 -18.97
N PHE A 160 -50.27 11.66 -19.04
CA PHE A 160 -50.91 11.03 -20.21
C PHE A 160 -52.41 11.34 -20.32
N ASN A 161 -53.09 11.63 -19.21
CA ASN A 161 -54.50 12.06 -19.20
C ASN A 161 -54.68 13.58 -19.30
N THR A 162 -53.59 14.35 -19.47
CA THR A 162 -53.70 15.78 -19.80
C THR A 162 -53.73 15.89 -21.31
N GLU A 163 -54.88 16.26 -21.86
CA GLU A 163 -55.04 16.45 -23.30
C GLU A 163 -53.94 17.36 -23.87
N THR A 164 -53.42 16.94 -25.02
CA THR A 164 -52.72 17.71 -26.06
C THR A 164 -52.48 19.19 -25.73
N THR A 165 -51.34 19.49 -25.13
CA THR A 165 -50.73 20.81 -25.23
C THR A 165 -49.41 20.67 -25.98
N GLN A 166 -49.36 21.27 -27.16
CA GLN A 166 -48.22 21.21 -28.06
C GLN A 166 -46.96 21.80 -27.37
N PRO A 167 -45.79 21.13 -27.44
CA PRO A 167 -44.57 21.65 -26.86
C PRO A 167 -44.04 22.89 -27.59
N THR A 168 -43.87 23.99 -26.85
CA THR A 168 -43.37 25.31 -27.29
C THR A 168 -41.83 25.35 -27.40
N TYR A 169 -41.21 24.42 -28.10
CA TYR A 169 -39.75 24.48 -28.35
C TYR A 169 -39.40 24.27 -29.81
N THR A 170 -39.86 25.21 -30.63
CA THR A 170 -39.25 25.59 -31.92
C THR A 170 -39.76 26.99 -32.27
N SER A 171 -39.31 27.99 -31.53
CA SER A 171 -39.36 29.38 -32.00
C SER A 171 -38.07 30.05 -31.59
N VAL A 172 -37.13 30.13 -32.54
CA VAL A 172 -36.15 31.20 -32.54
C VAL A 172 -36.98 32.46 -32.71
N HIS A 173 -37.16 33.23 -31.64
CA HIS A 173 -37.82 34.53 -31.73
C HIS A 173 -36.77 35.49 -32.30
N GLU A 174 -36.89 35.83 -33.58
CA GLU A 174 -36.17 36.98 -34.13
C GLU A 174 -36.63 38.21 -33.34
N ILE A 175 -35.69 38.94 -32.73
CA ILE A 175 -36.03 40.19 -32.07
C ILE A 175 -36.38 41.18 -33.18
N GLU A 176 -37.68 41.40 -33.40
CA GLU A 176 -38.23 42.22 -34.49
C GLU A 176 -37.82 43.69 -34.36
N ASP A 177 -37.55 44.17 -33.14
CA ASP A 177 -37.10 45.53 -32.88
C ASP A 177 -35.55 45.65 -32.96
N PRO A 178 -35.00 46.37 -33.95
CA PRO A 178 -33.57 46.55 -34.10
C PRO A 178 -32.91 47.23 -32.90
N GLU A 179 -33.62 48.08 -32.14
CA GLU A 179 -33.07 48.74 -30.96
C GLU A 179 -32.91 47.75 -29.79
N GLU A 180 -33.90 46.88 -29.57
CA GLU A 180 -33.84 45.84 -28.56
C GLU A 180 -32.78 44.78 -28.86
N ALA A 181 -32.66 44.35 -30.12
CA ALA A 181 -31.64 43.39 -30.55
C ALA A 181 -30.22 43.92 -30.28
N LEU A 182 -30.01 45.21 -30.56
CA LEU A 182 -28.75 45.90 -30.31
C LEU A 182 -28.46 46.03 -28.81
N ARG A 183 -29.48 46.32 -27.99
CA ARG A 183 -29.37 46.38 -26.52
C ARG A 183 -28.95 45.04 -25.93
N VAL A 184 -29.63 43.95 -26.29
CA VAL A 184 -29.34 42.59 -25.81
C VAL A 184 -27.95 42.14 -26.26
N THR A 185 -27.59 42.43 -27.51
CA THR A 185 -26.26 42.10 -28.05
C THR A 185 -25.15 42.85 -27.32
N LYS A 186 -25.34 44.14 -27.01
CA LYS A 186 -24.39 44.92 -26.22
C LYS A 186 -24.22 44.35 -24.81
N GLU A 187 -25.30 43.92 -24.18
CA GLU A 187 -25.27 43.31 -22.86
C GLU A 187 -24.52 41.96 -22.87
N ALA A 188 -24.84 41.10 -23.84
CA ALA A 188 -24.15 39.83 -24.03
C ALA A 188 -22.65 40.04 -24.28
N LEU A 189 -22.30 41.01 -25.14
CA LEU A 189 -20.91 41.36 -25.44
C LEU A 189 -20.18 41.91 -24.20
N ALA A 190 -20.84 42.77 -23.42
CA ALA A 190 -20.30 43.28 -22.17
C ALA A 190 -20.04 42.16 -21.15
N MET A 191 -20.94 41.18 -21.08
CA MET A 191 -20.78 40.00 -20.22
C MET A 191 -19.58 39.15 -20.66
N VAL A 192 -19.45 38.88 -21.97
CA VAL A 192 -18.30 38.15 -22.53
C VAL A 192 -17.00 38.89 -22.26
N SER A 193 -16.95 40.21 -22.49
CA SER A 193 -15.78 41.05 -22.21
C SER A 193 -15.38 41.02 -20.72
N LYS A 194 -16.37 41.10 -19.81
CA LYS A 194 -16.14 41.01 -18.36
C LYS A 194 -15.54 39.66 -17.97
N LYS A 195 -16.05 38.55 -18.54
CA LYS A 195 -15.51 37.20 -18.29
C LYS A 195 -14.09 37.04 -18.86
N PHE A 196 -13.82 37.59 -20.04
CA PHE A 196 -12.49 37.53 -20.67
C PHE A 196 -11.44 38.29 -19.84
N ARG A 197 -11.75 39.51 -19.38
CA ARG A 197 -10.85 40.28 -18.51
C ARG A 197 -10.54 39.54 -17.21
N LYS A 198 -11.56 38.98 -16.55
CA LYS A 198 -11.38 38.18 -15.34
C LYS A 198 -10.47 36.97 -15.59
N SER A 199 -10.61 36.31 -16.74
CA SER A 199 -9.76 35.19 -17.13
C SER A 199 -8.28 35.61 -17.30
N GLN A 200 -8.01 36.70 -18.03
CA GLN A 200 -6.65 37.21 -18.19
C GLN A 200 -6.00 37.61 -16.86
N GLU A 201 -6.77 38.21 -15.96
CA GLU A 201 -6.31 38.56 -14.60
C GLU A 201 -5.94 37.30 -13.80
N SER A 202 -6.81 36.28 -13.81
CA SER A 202 -6.50 34.99 -13.18
C SER A 202 -5.26 34.31 -13.78
N ILE A 203 -5.02 34.42 -15.09
CA ILE A 203 -3.81 33.89 -15.72
C ILE A 203 -2.57 34.68 -15.26
N LYS A 204 -2.64 36.01 -15.24
CA LYS A 204 -1.53 36.88 -14.82
C LYS A 204 -1.17 36.68 -13.34
N GLU A 205 -2.16 36.53 -12.47
CA GLU A 205 -1.95 36.26 -11.04
C GLU A 205 -1.22 34.92 -10.84
N ASN A 206 -1.70 33.85 -11.50
CA ASN A 206 -1.06 32.54 -11.42
C ASN A 206 0.35 32.53 -12.04
N MET A 207 0.58 33.22 -13.17
CA MET A 207 1.93 33.32 -13.76
C MET A 207 2.89 34.17 -12.93
N GLY A 208 2.43 35.27 -12.31
CA GLY A 208 3.26 36.10 -11.44
C GLY A 208 3.69 35.38 -10.16
N ALA A 209 2.87 34.45 -9.65
CA ALA A 209 3.26 33.56 -8.56
C ALA A 209 4.38 32.59 -8.97
N LEU A 210 4.36 32.09 -10.22
CA LEU A 210 5.41 31.22 -10.76
C LEU A 210 6.73 31.96 -10.96
N GLU A 211 6.71 33.21 -11.44
CA GLU A 211 7.93 34.03 -11.58
C GLU A 211 8.61 34.28 -10.23
N LYS A 212 7.85 34.61 -9.18
CA LYS A 212 8.39 34.77 -7.82
C LYS A 212 8.91 33.48 -7.20
N ALA A 213 8.33 32.33 -7.55
CA ALA A 213 8.78 31.01 -7.08
C ALA A 213 10.06 30.53 -7.79
N THR A 214 10.49 31.19 -8.87
CA THR A 214 11.73 30.86 -9.57
C THR A 214 12.92 31.48 -8.85
N ILE A 215 13.29 30.91 -7.69
CA ILE A 215 14.48 31.26 -6.88
C ILE A 215 15.75 30.55 -7.43
N PHE A 216 15.79 30.27 -8.73
CA PHE A 216 16.99 29.71 -9.38
C PHE A 216 17.37 30.55 -10.60
N LYS A 217 18.15 31.60 -10.33
CA LYS A 217 19.25 32.02 -11.19
C LYS A 217 20.40 32.49 -10.32
#